data_AF-A0A1I3L2W3-F1
#
_entry.id   AF-A0A1I3L2W3-F1
#
_cell.length_a   1.000
_cell.length_b   1.000
_cell.length_c   1.000
_cell.angle_alpha   90.00
_cell.angle_beta   90.00
_cell.angle_gamma   90.00
#
_symmetry.space_group_name_H-M   'P 1'
#
loop_
_entity.id
_entity.type
_entity.pdbx_description
1 polymer ?
#
loop_
_entity_poly.entity_id
_entity_poly.type
_entity_poly.pdbx_seq_one_letter_code
_entity_poly.pdbx_strand_id
1 'polypeptide(L)'
;MRLSIRHKTVYAFEPEALKLALRLRLWPSEFEGQKTLEWKISVNGAPVSPLLTDDFGDQTGQWHSGGPVAGVEIVAEGVVETTESAGVVRGLGRQRASGVFLRETELTRADDAICELAAEAAATAGDDGTLATLHALSAAVREAVDYKPGATDADTSAARALAMGAGVCQDHAHVFISAARSLGIPARYVSGYLLATEEFVGAGEDGEIHETHAWAEAFVEGFGWVGFDAANQVCPTERYVRLVGGLDARDAAPIRGSITGAVEETLEAEVRISPAAQVQTQQQ
;
A
#
# COMPACT_ATOMS: atom_id res chain seq x y z
N MET A 1 -2.31 14.79 11.75
CA MET A 1 -1.05 14.46 12.42
C MET A 1 0.13 14.86 11.52
N ARG A 2 1.33 15.07 12.07
CA ARG A 2 2.56 15.18 11.27
C ARG A 2 3.45 13.98 11.56
N LEU A 3 3.91 13.32 10.51
CA LEU A 3 4.67 12.08 10.59
C LEU A 3 6.03 12.29 9.94
N SER A 4 7.09 12.00 10.68
CA SER A 4 8.46 11.89 10.19
C SER A 4 8.72 10.46 9.76
N ILE A 5 9.07 10.25 8.50
CA ILE A 5 9.21 8.92 7.89
C ILE A 5 10.59 8.80 7.27
N ARG A 6 11.20 7.63 7.45
CA ARG A 6 12.40 7.21 6.73
C ARG A 6 12.25 5.75 6.30
N HIS A 7 12.20 5.51 5.00
CA HIS A 7 12.20 4.20 4.37
C HIS A 7 13.54 4.00 3.66
N LYS A 8 14.28 2.97 4.07
CA LYS A 8 15.54 2.54 3.46
C LYS A 8 15.36 1.14 2.86
N THR A 9 15.76 0.96 1.61
CA THR A 9 15.85 -0.36 0.97
C THR A 9 17.27 -0.55 0.44
N VAL A 10 17.89 -1.68 0.75
CA VAL A 10 19.22 -2.06 0.26
C VAL A 10 19.12 -3.34 -0.54
N TYR A 11 19.59 -3.29 -1.78
CA TYR A 11 19.79 -4.44 -2.64
C TYR A 11 21.27 -4.78 -2.68
N ALA A 12 21.62 -6.06 -2.60
CA ALA A 12 22.95 -6.56 -2.94
C ALA A 12 22.85 -7.66 -4.00
N PHE A 13 23.83 -7.68 -4.90
CA PHE A 13 23.87 -8.57 -6.07
C PHE A 13 25.20 -9.31 -6.13
N GLU A 14 25.13 -10.64 -6.26
CA GLU A 14 26.31 -11.49 -6.44
C GLU A 14 26.09 -12.45 -7.64
N PRO A 15 26.96 -12.41 -8.68
CA PRO A 15 27.88 -11.33 -8.99
C PRO A 15 27.14 -10.00 -9.29
N GLU A 16 27.88 -8.92 -9.53
CA GLU A 16 27.31 -7.60 -9.81
C GLU A 16 26.22 -7.60 -10.90
N ALA A 17 25.18 -6.81 -10.67
CA ALA A 17 24.16 -6.53 -11.67
C ALA A 17 24.77 -5.75 -12.84
N LEU A 18 24.86 -6.35 -14.04
CA LEU A 18 25.44 -5.69 -15.22
C LEU A 18 24.66 -4.45 -15.64
N LYS A 19 23.33 -4.52 -15.53
CA LYS A 19 22.40 -3.41 -15.75
C LYS A 19 21.26 -3.50 -14.75
N LEU A 20 20.92 -2.36 -14.17
CA LEU A 20 19.78 -2.23 -13.27
C LEU A 20 18.97 -0.99 -13.67
N ALA A 21 17.66 -1.17 -13.80
CA ALA A 21 16.71 -0.07 -13.92
C ALA A 21 15.62 -0.23 -12.87
N LEU A 22 15.32 0.85 -12.16
CA LEU A 22 14.36 0.91 -11.06
C LEU A 22 13.26 1.91 -11.39
N ARG A 23 12.01 1.50 -11.17
CA ARG A 23 10.86 2.39 -11.04
C ARG A 23 10.62 2.63 -9.56
N LEU A 24 10.51 3.89 -9.18
CA LEU A 24 10.26 4.33 -7.81
C LEU A 24 8.88 4.99 -7.74
N ARG A 25 8.03 4.57 -6.80
CA ARG A 25 6.70 5.13 -6.47
C ARG A 25 6.61 5.34 -4.94
N LEU A 26 7.62 6.05 -4.43
CA LEU A 26 7.88 6.26 -3.00
C LEU A 26 7.57 7.70 -2.55
N TRP A 27 6.89 8.48 -3.38
CA TRP A 27 6.41 9.82 -3.03
C TRP A 27 5.02 9.72 -2.41
N PRO A 28 4.77 10.37 -1.25
CA PRO A 28 3.44 10.46 -0.68
C PRO A 28 2.47 11.10 -1.67
N SER A 29 1.29 10.52 -1.81
CA SER A 29 0.23 11.07 -2.64
C SER A 29 -0.29 12.39 -2.06
N GLU A 30 -0.73 13.30 -2.92
CA GLU A 30 -1.33 14.58 -2.50
C GLU A 30 -2.85 14.53 -2.64
N PHE A 31 -3.57 14.74 -1.54
CA PHE A 31 -5.04 14.80 -1.51
C PHE A 31 -5.51 15.52 -0.24
N GLU A 32 -6.82 15.77 -0.06
CA GLU A 32 -7.33 16.57 1.06
C GLU A 32 -6.92 16.04 2.45
N GLY A 33 -6.77 14.72 2.60
CA GLY A 33 -6.35 14.06 3.84
C GLY A 33 -4.83 13.89 4.00
N GLN A 34 -4.01 14.26 3.01
CA GLN A 34 -2.57 14.07 3.05
C GLN A 34 -1.82 15.14 2.24
N LYS A 35 -0.86 15.80 2.90
CA LYS A 35 -0.01 16.82 2.33
C LYS A 35 1.45 16.57 2.64
N THR A 36 2.31 16.57 1.64
CA THR A 36 3.75 16.49 1.83
C THR A 36 4.29 17.85 2.25
N LEU A 37 5.00 17.91 3.38
CA LEU A 37 5.68 19.13 3.84
C LEU A 37 7.11 19.17 3.32
N GLU A 38 7.83 18.06 3.51
CA GLU A 38 9.19 17.86 3.04
C GLU A 38 9.33 16.41 2.59
N TRP A 39 9.92 16.16 1.42
CA TRP A 39 10.20 14.79 0.98
C TRP A 39 11.37 14.77 0.01
N LYS A 40 12.24 13.79 0.17
CA LYS A 40 13.34 13.53 -0.76
C LYS A 40 13.53 12.03 -0.92
N ILE A 41 13.95 11.66 -2.12
CA ILE A 41 14.36 10.31 -2.47
C ILE A 41 15.79 10.37 -2.97
N SER A 42 16.64 9.46 -2.51
CA SER A 42 17.98 9.28 -3.03
C SER A 42 18.25 7.82 -3.37
N VAL A 43 19.13 7.62 -4.36
CA VAL A 43 19.68 6.32 -4.72
C VAL A 43 21.20 6.43 -4.68
N ASN A 44 21.85 5.64 -3.83
CA ASN A 44 23.29 5.72 -3.53
C ASN A 44 23.74 7.15 -3.17
N GLY A 45 22.90 7.87 -2.41
CA GLY A 45 23.13 9.26 -2.00
C GLY A 45 22.82 10.33 -3.05
N ALA A 46 22.58 9.95 -4.31
CA ALA A 46 22.20 10.90 -5.36
C ALA A 46 20.68 11.16 -5.36
N PRO A 47 20.22 12.42 -5.38
CA PRO A 47 18.78 12.72 -5.35
C PRO A 47 18.07 12.25 -6.62
N VAL A 48 16.85 11.74 -6.46
CA VAL A 48 15.95 11.37 -7.56
C VAL A 48 14.69 12.24 -7.49
N SER A 49 14.31 12.81 -8.62
CA SER A 49 13.09 13.59 -8.76
C SER A 49 12.00 12.74 -9.45
N PRO A 50 10.70 13.04 -9.20
CA PRO A 50 9.63 12.36 -9.91
C PRO A 50 9.71 12.72 -11.40
N LEU A 51 9.51 11.71 -12.25
CA LEU A 51 9.50 11.84 -13.70
C LEU A 51 8.11 12.24 -14.21
N LEU A 52 7.06 11.67 -13.60
CA LEU A 52 5.67 11.90 -13.97
C LEU A 52 4.73 11.70 -12.77
N THR A 53 3.51 12.21 -12.91
CA THR A 53 2.35 11.79 -12.11
C THR A 53 1.46 10.95 -13.00
N ASP A 54 1.18 9.71 -12.59
CA ASP A 54 0.34 8.80 -13.36
C ASP A 54 -1.15 9.16 -13.25
N ASP A 55 -1.99 8.37 -13.91
CA ASP A 55 -3.43 8.61 -13.93
C ASP A 55 -4.17 8.15 -12.67
N PHE A 56 -3.43 7.71 -11.65
CA PHE A 56 -3.93 7.47 -10.30
C PHE A 56 -3.58 8.62 -9.35
N GLY A 57 -2.85 9.63 -9.83
CA GLY A 57 -2.41 10.77 -9.04
C GLY A 57 -1.08 10.50 -8.32
N ASP A 58 -0.42 9.38 -8.60
CA ASP A 58 0.78 8.96 -7.89
C ASP A 58 2.04 9.37 -8.66
N GLN A 59 3.03 9.88 -7.95
CA GLN A 59 4.30 10.28 -8.55
C GLN A 59 5.19 9.07 -8.77
N THR A 60 5.79 9.00 -9.96
CA THR A 60 6.70 7.93 -10.37
C THR A 60 8.01 8.54 -10.84
N GLY A 61 9.12 8.00 -10.34
CA GLY A 61 10.48 8.30 -10.78
C GLY A 61 11.17 7.07 -11.34
N GLN A 62 12.33 7.29 -11.96
CA GLN A 62 13.17 6.21 -12.47
C GLN A 62 14.62 6.47 -12.12
N TRP A 63 15.35 5.38 -11.93
CA TRP A 63 16.81 5.39 -11.77
C TRP A 63 17.40 4.22 -12.55
N HIS A 64 18.58 4.40 -13.13
CA HIS A 64 19.30 3.33 -13.81
C HIS A 64 20.78 3.36 -13.45
N SER A 65 21.42 2.19 -13.41
CA SER A 65 22.85 2.11 -13.18
C SER A 65 23.62 2.65 -14.39
N GLY A 66 24.77 3.28 -14.15
CA GLY A 66 25.70 3.73 -15.20
C GLY A 66 26.61 2.61 -15.72
N GLY A 67 26.51 1.41 -15.15
CA GLY A 67 27.34 0.24 -15.42
C GLY A 67 27.02 -0.89 -14.43
N PRO A 68 27.91 -1.89 -14.32
CA PRO A 68 27.79 -2.92 -13.30
C PRO A 68 27.70 -2.34 -11.89
N VAL A 69 26.88 -2.93 -11.04
CA VAL A 69 26.67 -2.47 -9.67
C VAL A 69 26.49 -3.64 -8.70
N ALA A 70 27.26 -3.66 -7.62
CA ALA A 70 27.20 -4.68 -6.58
C ALA A 70 25.99 -4.51 -5.64
N GLY A 71 25.42 -3.30 -5.56
CA GLY A 71 24.26 -3.04 -4.71
C GLY A 71 23.72 -1.63 -4.84
N VAL A 72 22.48 -1.45 -4.38
CA VAL A 72 21.78 -0.16 -4.43
C VAL A 72 21.12 0.13 -3.10
N GLU A 73 21.41 1.29 -2.54
CA GLU A 73 20.70 1.86 -1.39
C GLU A 73 19.70 2.92 -1.88
N ILE A 74 18.43 2.73 -1.54
CA ILE A 74 17.33 3.65 -1.82
C ILE A 74 16.85 4.21 -0.49
N VAL A 75 16.77 5.54 -0.36
CA VAL A 75 16.25 6.20 0.84
C VAL A 75 15.15 7.17 0.45
N ALA A 76 13.94 6.98 0.97
CA ALA A 76 12.85 7.94 0.91
C ALA A 76 12.56 8.46 2.31
N GLU A 77 12.69 9.77 2.52
CA GLU A 77 12.51 10.35 3.86
C GLU A 77 11.93 11.76 3.80
N GLY A 78 11.21 12.13 4.86
CA GLY A 78 10.59 13.44 4.98
C GLY A 78 9.47 13.52 6.02
N VAL A 79 8.70 14.60 5.93
CA VAL A 79 7.58 14.91 6.81
C VAL A 79 6.30 15.04 6.00
N VAL A 80 5.27 14.28 6.40
CA VAL A 80 3.93 14.29 5.81
C VAL A 80 2.94 14.74 6.87
N GLU A 81 2.01 15.62 6.49
CA GLU A 81 0.86 16.01 7.29
C GLU A 81 -0.37 15.22 6.81
N THR A 82 -1.04 14.54 7.72
CA THR A 82 -2.22 13.70 7.48
C THR A 82 -3.40 14.23 8.27
N THR A 83 -4.62 14.00 7.81
CA THR A 83 -5.85 14.39 8.53
C THR A 83 -6.85 13.24 8.49
N GLU A 84 -7.52 13.00 9.61
CA GLU A 84 -8.60 12.02 9.69
C GLU A 84 -9.74 12.43 8.73
N SER A 85 -10.18 11.48 7.92
CA SER A 85 -11.18 11.67 6.85
C SER A 85 -12.20 10.53 6.77
N ALA A 86 -12.25 9.69 7.81
CA ALA A 86 -12.99 8.43 7.87
C ALA A 86 -12.65 7.50 6.68
N GLY A 87 -11.38 7.50 6.26
CA GLY A 87 -10.89 6.77 5.08
C GLY A 87 -11.27 7.37 3.72
N VAL A 88 -12.00 8.49 3.64
CA VAL A 88 -12.44 9.06 2.36
C VAL A 88 -11.31 9.81 1.67
N VAL A 89 -10.99 9.41 0.43
CA VAL A 89 -9.91 9.99 -0.37
C VAL A 89 -10.49 11.00 -1.37
N ARG A 90 -10.38 12.29 -1.04
CA ARG A 90 -10.86 13.41 -1.87
C ARG A 90 -9.72 14.27 -2.40
N GLY A 91 -9.88 14.80 -3.60
CA GLY A 91 -8.89 15.72 -4.18
C GLY A 91 -7.60 15.04 -4.66
N LEU A 92 -7.54 13.71 -4.67
CA LEU A 92 -6.44 12.98 -5.30
C LEU A 92 -6.41 13.32 -6.80
N GLY A 93 -5.24 13.72 -7.31
CA GLY A 93 -5.04 14.40 -8.60
C GLY A 93 -5.71 13.77 -9.83
N ARG A 94 -4.93 13.25 -10.78
CA ARG A 94 -5.51 12.59 -11.96
C ARG A 94 -6.22 11.31 -11.50
N GLN A 95 -7.45 11.09 -11.98
CA GLN A 95 -8.20 9.88 -11.70
C GLN A 95 -8.70 9.25 -13.00
N ARG A 96 -8.38 7.97 -13.19
CA ARG A 96 -9.06 7.11 -14.17
C ARG A 96 -10.51 6.89 -13.77
N ALA A 97 -11.35 6.56 -14.74
CA ALA A 97 -12.70 6.07 -14.47
C ALA A 97 -12.63 4.87 -13.52
N SER A 98 -13.45 4.88 -12.46
CA SER A 98 -13.44 3.85 -11.42
C SER A 98 -13.58 2.44 -12.00
N GLY A 99 -14.35 2.26 -13.07
CA GLY A 99 -14.53 0.98 -13.76
C GLY A 99 -13.24 0.29 -14.25
N VAL A 100 -12.11 1.00 -14.41
CA VAL A 100 -10.81 0.36 -14.70
C VAL A 100 -10.40 -0.62 -13.58
N PHE A 101 -10.82 -0.34 -12.35
CA PHE A 101 -10.53 -1.13 -11.16
C PHE A 101 -11.51 -2.28 -10.92
N LEU A 102 -12.36 -2.58 -11.89
CA LEU A 102 -13.09 -3.86 -11.97
C LEU A 102 -12.26 -4.95 -12.67
N ARG A 103 -11.10 -4.60 -13.24
CA ARG A 103 -10.23 -5.56 -13.90
C ARG A 103 -9.62 -6.54 -12.89
N GLU A 104 -9.61 -7.79 -13.26
CA GLU A 104 -8.93 -8.84 -12.52
C GLU A 104 -7.43 -8.90 -12.86
N THR A 105 -6.66 -9.38 -11.89
CA THR A 105 -5.26 -9.78 -12.05
C THR A 105 -5.08 -11.21 -11.53
N GLU A 106 -3.91 -11.81 -11.75
CA GLU A 106 -3.62 -13.15 -11.20
C GLU A 106 -3.71 -13.18 -9.66
N LEU A 107 -3.32 -12.08 -9.00
CA LEU A 107 -3.34 -11.99 -7.54
C LEU A 107 -4.73 -11.70 -6.97
N THR A 108 -5.67 -11.24 -7.79
CA THR A 108 -7.00 -10.75 -7.34
C THR A 108 -8.16 -11.44 -8.03
N ARG A 109 -7.93 -12.51 -8.80
CA ARG A 109 -8.99 -13.30 -9.41
C ARG A 109 -9.83 -13.98 -8.32
N ALA A 110 -11.14 -13.81 -8.41
CA ALA A 110 -12.08 -14.45 -7.50
C ALA A 110 -12.30 -15.91 -7.90
N ASP A 111 -12.36 -16.80 -6.92
CA ASP A 111 -12.91 -18.14 -7.05
C ASP A 111 -14.28 -18.23 -6.36
N ASP A 112 -14.84 -19.43 -6.28
CA ASP A 112 -16.16 -19.64 -5.67
C ASP A 112 -16.17 -19.23 -4.19
N ALA A 113 -15.09 -19.51 -3.43
CA ALA A 113 -14.98 -19.16 -2.03
C ALA A 113 -14.94 -17.63 -1.81
N ILE A 114 -14.23 -16.89 -2.68
CA ILE A 114 -14.26 -15.42 -2.65
C ILE A 114 -15.65 -14.88 -3.00
N CYS A 115 -16.33 -15.47 -3.99
CA CYS A 115 -17.69 -15.08 -4.35
C CYS A 115 -18.69 -15.32 -3.20
N GLU A 116 -18.56 -16.45 -2.49
CA GLU A 116 -19.35 -16.79 -1.31
C GLU A 116 -19.12 -15.79 -0.17
N LEU A 117 -17.86 -15.52 0.18
CA LEU A 117 -17.50 -14.51 1.19
C LEU A 117 -18.10 -13.13 0.87
N ALA A 118 -18.04 -12.72 -0.39
CA ALA A 118 -18.59 -11.45 -0.85
C ALA A 118 -20.12 -11.42 -0.75
N ALA A 119 -20.80 -12.51 -1.13
CA ALA A 119 -22.24 -12.64 -1.04
C ALA A 119 -22.74 -12.61 0.42
N GLU A 120 -22.03 -13.28 1.33
CA GLU A 120 -22.34 -13.27 2.78
C GLU A 120 -22.17 -11.88 3.39
N ALA A 121 -21.10 -11.16 3.02
CA ALA A 121 -20.90 -9.77 3.43
C ALA A 121 -22.02 -8.84 2.93
N ALA A 122 -22.43 -8.99 1.66
CA ALA A 122 -23.55 -8.24 1.10
C ALA A 122 -24.89 -8.58 1.80
N ALA A 123 -25.13 -9.86 2.10
CA ALA A 123 -26.32 -10.28 2.84
C ALA A 123 -26.35 -9.73 4.28
N THR A 124 -25.18 -9.64 4.93
CA THR A 124 -25.02 -9.06 6.26
C THR A 124 -25.36 -7.57 6.29
N ALA A 125 -24.98 -6.84 5.23
CA ALA A 125 -25.30 -5.42 5.10
C ALA A 125 -26.77 -5.16 4.70
N GLY A 126 -27.43 -6.10 4.03
CA GLY A 126 -28.82 -5.96 3.59
C GLY A 126 -29.02 -4.74 2.69
N ASP A 127 -30.00 -3.90 3.03
CA ASP A 127 -30.36 -2.71 2.26
C ASP A 127 -29.57 -1.44 2.66
N ASP A 128 -28.57 -1.55 3.55
CA ASP A 128 -27.77 -0.42 4.06
C ASP A 128 -26.75 0.13 3.04
N GLY A 129 -26.69 -0.47 1.85
CA GLY A 129 -25.95 0.03 0.70
C GLY A 129 -24.48 -0.39 0.62
N THR A 130 -23.78 0.16 -0.38
CA THR A 130 -22.41 -0.25 -0.74
C THR A 130 -21.40 -0.04 0.37
N LEU A 131 -21.50 1.06 1.12
CA LEU A 131 -20.57 1.34 2.22
C LEU A 131 -20.69 0.31 3.35
N ALA A 132 -21.93 -0.03 3.75
CA ALA A 132 -22.18 -1.06 4.75
C ALA A 132 -21.69 -2.43 4.27
N THR A 133 -21.91 -2.75 2.99
CA THR A 133 -21.38 -3.98 2.35
C THR A 133 -19.86 -4.05 2.45
N LEU A 134 -19.15 -2.97 2.18
CA LEU A 134 -17.68 -2.93 2.26
C LEU A 134 -17.16 -3.03 3.69
N HIS A 135 -17.86 -2.44 4.68
CA HIS A 135 -17.52 -2.64 6.09
C HIS A 135 -17.76 -4.09 6.54
N ALA A 136 -18.88 -4.69 6.16
CA ALA A 136 -19.16 -6.11 6.42
C ALA A 136 -18.10 -7.01 5.76
N LEU A 137 -17.68 -6.67 4.53
CA LEU A 137 -16.63 -7.39 3.83
C LEU A 137 -15.28 -7.27 4.54
N SER A 138 -14.91 -6.07 5.00
CA SER A 138 -13.67 -5.86 5.79
C SER A 138 -13.64 -6.74 7.04
N ALA A 139 -14.77 -6.82 7.76
CA ALA A 139 -14.91 -7.70 8.92
C ALA A 139 -14.84 -9.19 8.55
N ALA A 140 -15.53 -9.61 7.49
CA ALA A 140 -15.53 -11.00 7.03
C ALA A 140 -14.13 -11.47 6.59
N VAL A 141 -13.36 -10.61 5.92
CA VAL A 141 -11.97 -10.89 5.54
C VAL A 141 -11.09 -11.06 6.79
N ARG A 142 -11.25 -10.18 7.79
CA ARG A 142 -10.50 -10.27 9.05
C ARG A 142 -10.79 -11.57 9.81
N GLU A 143 -12.03 -12.04 9.76
CA GLU A 143 -12.44 -13.30 10.41
C GLU A 143 -11.94 -14.53 9.64
N ALA A 144 -11.92 -14.47 8.30
CA ALA A 144 -11.54 -15.60 7.46
C ALA A 144 -10.02 -15.79 7.32
N VAL A 145 -9.22 -14.73 7.53
CA VAL A 145 -7.76 -14.76 7.34
C VAL A 145 -7.06 -14.30 8.62
N ASP A 146 -6.38 -15.23 9.30
CA ASP A 146 -5.55 -14.90 10.45
C ASP A 146 -4.30 -14.13 10.02
N TYR A 147 -3.97 -13.05 10.74
CA TYR A 147 -2.72 -12.33 10.49
C TYR A 147 -1.51 -13.14 10.97
N LYS A 148 -0.70 -13.63 10.03
CA LYS A 148 0.44 -14.52 10.30
C LYS A 148 1.63 -14.26 9.36
N PRO A 149 2.64 -13.51 9.81
CA PRO A 149 3.89 -13.34 9.07
C PRO A 149 4.55 -14.67 8.70
N GLY A 150 5.12 -14.75 7.49
CA GLY A 150 5.78 -15.95 6.97
C GLY A 150 4.85 -17.08 6.51
N ALA A 151 3.52 -16.90 6.57
CA ALA A 151 2.57 -17.86 6.02
C ALA A 151 2.51 -17.81 4.48
N THR A 152 2.73 -16.62 3.91
CA THR A 152 2.53 -16.31 2.49
C THR A 152 3.77 -15.67 1.87
N ASP A 153 3.76 -15.52 0.54
CA ASP A 153 4.81 -14.88 -0.24
C ASP A 153 4.21 -13.81 -1.19
N ALA A 154 5.08 -13.09 -1.90
CA ALA A 154 4.69 -12.00 -2.81
C ALA A 154 3.79 -12.46 -4.00
N ASP A 155 3.75 -13.75 -4.31
CA ASP A 155 2.97 -14.34 -5.40
C ASP A 155 1.69 -15.03 -4.90
N THR A 156 1.42 -14.97 -3.60
CA THR A 156 0.21 -15.54 -3.00
C THR A 156 -1.01 -14.74 -3.46
N SER A 157 -1.91 -15.40 -4.19
CA SER A 157 -3.16 -14.81 -4.68
C SER A 157 -4.22 -14.76 -3.58
N ALA A 158 -5.20 -13.86 -3.72
CA ALA A 158 -6.39 -13.75 -2.88
C ALA A 158 -7.04 -15.11 -2.55
N ALA A 159 -7.36 -15.91 -3.57
CA ALA A 159 -7.98 -17.23 -3.41
C ALA A 159 -7.12 -18.20 -2.56
N ARG A 160 -5.80 -18.20 -2.77
CA ARG A 160 -4.87 -19.02 -1.98
C ARG A 160 -4.80 -18.56 -0.53
N ALA A 161 -4.70 -17.25 -0.29
CA ALA A 161 -4.68 -16.71 1.07
C ALA A 161 -5.97 -17.05 1.84
N LEU A 162 -7.13 -16.90 1.19
CA LEU A 162 -8.42 -17.28 1.78
C LEU A 162 -8.48 -18.78 2.09
N ALA A 163 -8.08 -19.63 1.14
CA ALA A 163 -8.06 -21.08 1.35
C ALA A 163 -7.09 -21.53 2.46
N MET A 164 -5.99 -20.78 2.66
CA MET A 164 -5.03 -21.02 3.74
C MET A 164 -5.54 -20.51 5.09
N GLY A 165 -6.48 -19.57 5.10
CA GLY A 165 -6.98 -18.91 6.31
C GLY A 165 -5.92 -18.12 7.06
N ALA A 166 -4.81 -17.76 6.41
CA ALA A 166 -3.69 -17.06 7.02
C ALA A 166 -2.92 -16.22 5.99
N GLY A 167 -2.49 -15.03 6.40
CA GLY A 167 -1.72 -14.12 5.55
C GLY A 167 -1.29 -12.84 6.26
N VAL A 168 -0.79 -11.87 5.51
CA VAL A 168 -0.38 -10.55 6.00
C VAL A 168 -1.26 -9.45 5.40
N CYS A 169 -0.93 -8.17 5.64
CA CYS A 169 -1.72 -7.03 5.16
C CYS A 169 -1.93 -7.03 3.63
N GLN A 170 -0.92 -7.49 2.86
CA GLN A 170 -1.04 -7.71 1.43
C GLN A 170 -2.20 -8.65 1.07
N ASP A 171 -2.25 -9.80 1.73
CA ASP A 171 -3.23 -10.85 1.43
C ASP A 171 -4.65 -10.39 1.79
N HIS A 172 -4.81 -9.74 2.95
CA HIS A 172 -6.09 -9.17 3.36
C HIS A 172 -6.60 -8.14 2.35
N ALA A 173 -5.73 -7.26 1.87
CA ALA A 173 -6.08 -6.30 0.83
C ALA A 173 -6.47 -7.01 -0.48
N HIS A 174 -5.76 -8.06 -0.91
CA HIS A 174 -6.12 -8.82 -2.12
C HIS A 174 -7.45 -9.55 -2.00
N VAL A 175 -7.73 -10.21 -0.87
CA VAL A 175 -9.02 -10.88 -0.64
C VAL A 175 -10.16 -9.86 -0.65
N PHE A 176 -10.01 -8.73 0.05
CA PHE A 176 -10.99 -7.65 0.04
C PHE A 176 -11.24 -7.12 -1.38
N ILE A 177 -10.18 -6.82 -2.12
CA ILE A 177 -10.29 -6.30 -3.49
C ILE A 177 -10.97 -7.31 -4.41
N SER A 178 -10.60 -8.58 -4.31
CA SER A 178 -11.17 -9.65 -5.12
C SER A 178 -12.68 -9.81 -4.87
N ALA A 179 -13.08 -9.84 -3.60
CA ALA A 179 -14.48 -9.91 -3.19
C ALA A 179 -15.28 -8.65 -3.55
N ALA A 180 -14.72 -7.45 -3.37
CA ALA A 180 -15.40 -6.23 -3.79
C ALA A 180 -15.64 -6.20 -5.32
N ARG A 181 -14.64 -6.60 -6.10
CA ARG A 181 -14.74 -6.67 -7.57
C ARG A 181 -15.76 -7.71 -8.05
N SER A 182 -15.90 -8.85 -7.35
CA SER A 182 -16.90 -9.87 -7.70
C SER A 182 -18.33 -9.37 -7.49
N LEU A 183 -18.55 -8.41 -6.59
CA LEU A 183 -19.81 -7.67 -6.41
C LEU A 183 -20.00 -6.52 -7.42
N GLY A 184 -19.06 -6.31 -8.34
CA GLY A 184 -19.09 -5.18 -9.27
C GLY A 184 -18.71 -3.83 -8.65
N ILE A 185 -18.07 -3.83 -7.48
CA ILE A 185 -17.59 -2.62 -6.81
C ILE A 185 -16.12 -2.39 -7.20
N PRO A 186 -15.76 -1.26 -7.82
CA PRO A 186 -14.38 -0.98 -8.16
C PRO A 186 -13.51 -0.88 -6.91
N ALA A 187 -12.43 -1.65 -6.86
CA ALA A 187 -11.50 -1.66 -5.72
C ALA A 187 -10.05 -1.67 -6.19
N ARG A 188 -9.15 -1.01 -5.46
CA ARG A 188 -7.73 -0.88 -5.80
C ARG A 188 -6.84 -1.16 -4.60
N TYR A 189 -5.65 -1.67 -4.88
CA TYR A 189 -4.62 -1.91 -3.89
C TYR A 189 -3.88 -0.62 -3.60
N VAL A 190 -3.54 -0.41 -2.34
CA VAL A 190 -2.76 0.74 -1.89
C VAL A 190 -1.58 0.26 -1.08
N SER A 191 -0.39 0.79 -1.40
CA SER A 191 0.81 0.65 -0.59
C SER A 191 1.17 1.98 0.04
N GLY A 192 1.65 1.92 1.28
CA GLY A 192 1.93 3.10 2.07
C GLY A 192 2.69 2.80 3.36
N TYR A 193 2.54 3.70 4.32
CA TYR A 193 3.12 3.58 5.65
C TYR A 193 2.01 3.64 6.71
N LEU A 194 2.24 3.02 7.85
CA LEU A 194 1.35 3.03 9.01
C LEU A 194 2.16 3.30 10.27
N LEU A 195 1.86 4.40 10.97
CA LEU A 195 2.32 4.59 12.35
C LEU A 195 1.49 3.69 13.27
N ALA A 196 1.98 2.47 13.48
CA ALA A 196 1.36 1.47 14.33
C ALA A 196 1.37 1.87 15.82
N THR A 197 0.51 1.18 16.56
CA THR A 197 0.46 1.10 18.01
C THR A 197 0.29 -0.38 18.37
N GLU A 198 0.39 -0.73 19.66
CA GLU A 198 0.22 -2.11 20.14
C GLU A 198 -1.12 -2.78 19.74
N GLU A 199 -2.11 -1.98 19.31
CA GLU A 199 -3.42 -2.46 18.86
C GLU A 199 -3.43 -2.96 17.40
N PHE A 200 -2.45 -2.55 16.58
CA PHE A 200 -2.36 -2.92 15.17
C PHE A 200 -1.68 -4.28 14.99
N VAL A 201 -2.19 -5.10 14.08
CA VAL A 201 -1.55 -6.37 13.72
C VAL A 201 -0.21 -6.11 13.04
N GLY A 202 0.78 -6.94 13.35
CA GLY A 202 2.13 -6.83 12.80
C GLY A 202 3.01 -5.78 13.48
N ALA A 203 2.53 -5.07 14.51
CA ALA A 203 3.40 -4.25 15.37
C ALA A 203 4.44 -5.16 16.07
N GLY A 204 5.71 -4.77 15.98
CA GLY A 204 6.83 -5.47 16.62
C GLY A 204 6.79 -5.39 18.15
N GLU A 205 7.80 -5.96 18.82
CA GLU A 205 7.90 -5.91 20.29
C GLU A 205 8.02 -4.47 20.84
N ASP A 206 8.45 -3.53 20.00
CA ASP A 206 8.52 -2.09 20.28
C ASP A 206 7.25 -1.33 19.89
N GLY A 207 6.23 -2.01 19.36
CA GLY A 207 4.98 -1.43 18.88
C GLY A 207 5.08 -0.77 17.50
N GLU A 208 6.21 -0.91 16.79
CA GLU A 208 6.43 -0.30 15.48
C GLU A 208 6.25 -1.31 14.33
N ILE A 209 5.85 -0.83 13.14
CA ILE A 209 5.90 -1.60 11.90
C ILE A 209 7.09 -1.09 11.10
N HIS A 210 8.06 -1.97 10.85
CA HIS A 210 9.30 -1.62 10.13
C HIS A 210 9.23 -1.87 8.63
N GLU A 211 8.04 -2.15 8.10
CA GLU A 211 7.80 -2.43 6.70
C GLU A 211 6.74 -1.48 6.11
N THR A 212 6.60 -1.50 4.78
CA THR A 212 5.45 -0.82 4.15
C THR A 212 4.16 -1.53 4.53
N HIS A 213 3.08 -0.77 4.64
CA HIS A 213 1.75 -1.31 4.91
C HIS A 213 0.89 -1.31 3.66
N ALA A 214 -0.14 -2.15 3.65
CA ALA A 214 -1.05 -2.31 2.54
C ALA A 214 -2.51 -2.36 2.99
N TRP A 215 -3.38 -1.74 2.18
CA TRP A 215 -4.83 -1.74 2.37
C TRP A 215 -5.53 -1.63 1.02
N ALA A 216 -6.87 -1.70 1.03
CA ALA A 216 -7.69 -1.55 -0.15
C ALA A 216 -8.42 -0.20 -0.14
N GLU A 217 -8.66 0.38 -1.31
CA GLU A 217 -9.63 1.46 -1.48
C GLU A 217 -10.74 0.98 -2.42
N ALA A 218 -12.00 1.21 -2.06
CA ALA A 218 -13.17 0.87 -2.88
C ALA A 218 -13.99 2.12 -3.21
N PHE A 219 -14.58 2.14 -4.41
CA PHE A 219 -15.36 3.26 -4.89
C PHE A 219 -16.81 3.16 -4.41
N VAL A 220 -17.26 4.17 -3.68
CA VAL A 220 -18.63 4.30 -3.16
C VAL A 220 -19.27 5.53 -3.81
N GLU A 221 -20.40 5.32 -4.48
CA GLU A 221 -21.15 6.40 -5.11
C GLU A 221 -21.50 7.50 -4.09
N GLY A 222 -21.28 8.76 -4.45
CA GLY A 222 -21.46 9.92 -3.55
C GLY A 222 -20.31 10.20 -2.58
N PHE A 223 -19.45 9.23 -2.27
CA PHE A 223 -18.26 9.43 -1.41
C PHE A 223 -16.94 9.46 -2.18
N GLY A 224 -16.86 8.74 -3.31
CA GLY A 224 -15.62 8.52 -4.04
C GLY A 224 -14.87 7.30 -3.51
N TRP A 225 -13.53 7.37 -3.49
CA TRP A 225 -12.70 6.29 -2.94
C TRP A 225 -12.74 6.32 -1.40
N VAL A 226 -12.98 5.16 -0.79
CA VAL A 226 -12.94 4.95 0.66
C VAL A 226 -11.95 3.83 0.97
N GLY A 227 -11.03 4.06 1.90
CA GLY A 227 -10.03 3.09 2.34
C GLY A 227 -10.55 2.09 3.36
N PHE A 228 -10.09 0.85 3.26
CA PHE A 228 -10.38 -0.27 4.14
C PHE A 228 -9.11 -1.07 4.39
N ASP A 229 -8.63 -1.06 5.63
CA ASP A 229 -7.62 -1.98 6.12
C ASP A 229 -8.32 -3.15 6.80
N ALA A 230 -8.53 -4.23 6.04
CA ALA A 230 -9.16 -5.45 6.56
C ALA A 230 -8.27 -6.19 7.56
N ALA A 231 -6.95 -6.05 7.49
CA ALA A 231 -6.05 -6.68 8.48
C ALA A 231 -6.25 -6.06 9.86
N ASN A 232 -6.52 -4.77 9.94
CA ASN A 232 -6.79 -4.06 11.20
C ASN A 232 -8.28 -3.78 11.46
N GLN A 233 -9.16 -4.11 10.51
CA GLN A 233 -10.58 -3.83 10.54
C GLN A 233 -10.91 -2.35 10.79
N VAL A 234 -10.16 -1.45 10.16
CA VAL A 234 -10.35 0.01 10.27
C VAL A 234 -10.32 0.68 8.91
N CYS A 235 -10.94 1.86 8.81
CA CYS A 235 -10.65 2.77 7.72
C CYS A 235 -9.32 3.50 8.01
N PRO A 236 -8.48 3.80 7.00
CA PRO A 236 -7.27 4.58 7.20
C PRO A 236 -7.51 5.90 7.92
N THR A 237 -6.78 6.11 9.01
CA THR A 237 -6.82 7.30 9.86
C THR A 237 -5.65 8.25 9.55
N GLU A 238 -5.44 9.29 10.37
CA GLU A 238 -4.26 10.15 10.26
C GLU A 238 -2.91 9.43 10.52
N ARG A 239 -2.93 8.15 10.91
CA ARG A 239 -1.72 7.32 11.08
C ARG A 239 -1.20 6.71 9.78
N TYR A 240 -2.00 6.78 8.72
CA TYR A 240 -1.69 6.17 7.43
C TYR A 240 -1.12 7.22 6.48
N VAL A 241 -0.10 6.82 5.72
CA VAL A 241 0.45 7.61 4.62
C VAL A 241 0.35 6.82 3.33
N ARG A 242 -0.47 7.29 2.40
CA ARG A 242 -0.65 6.74 1.07
C ARG A 242 0.54 7.10 0.18
N LEU A 243 1.16 6.10 -0.44
CA LEU A 243 2.17 6.33 -1.47
C LEU A 243 1.58 6.12 -2.86
N VAL A 244 0.91 4.99 -3.05
CA VAL A 244 0.68 4.48 -4.39
C VAL A 244 -0.53 3.55 -4.48
N GLY A 245 -1.33 3.72 -5.52
CA GLY A 245 -2.42 2.83 -5.91
C GLY A 245 -2.11 1.96 -7.14
N GLY A 246 -2.78 0.82 -7.24
CA GLY A 246 -2.69 -0.09 -8.38
C GLY A 246 -3.77 -1.18 -8.38
N LEU A 247 -3.77 -2.03 -9.40
CA LEU A 247 -4.71 -3.15 -9.50
C LEU A 247 -4.45 -4.26 -8.46
N ASP A 248 -3.20 -4.45 -8.06
CA ASP A 248 -2.71 -5.41 -7.07
C ASP A 248 -1.35 -4.97 -6.50
N ALA A 249 -0.70 -5.83 -5.72
CA ALA A 249 0.59 -5.55 -5.10
C ALA A 249 1.73 -5.36 -6.12
N ARG A 250 1.69 -6.05 -7.27
CA ARG A 250 2.72 -5.94 -8.33
C ARG A 250 2.63 -4.58 -9.03
N ASP A 251 1.42 -4.08 -9.22
CA ASP A 251 1.18 -2.77 -9.83
C ASP A 251 1.52 -1.62 -8.87
N ALA A 252 1.10 -1.76 -7.61
CA ALA A 252 1.32 -0.82 -6.51
C ALA A 252 2.67 -1.00 -5.77
N ALA A 253 3.61 -1.76 -6.32
CA ALA A 253 4.93 -1.94 -5.71
C ALA A 253 5.69 -0.59 -5.62
N PRO A 254 6.11 -0.14 -4.42
CA PRO A 254 6.83 1.13 -4.24
C PRO A 254 8.17 1.16 -4.98
N ILE A 255 8.85 0.02 -5.06
CA ILE A 255 10.08 -0.16 -5.84
C ILE A 255 9.85 -1.35 -6.77
N ARG A 256 10.16 -1.18 -8.05
CA ARG A 256 10.17 -2.28 -9.01
C ARG A 256 11.42 -2.20 -9.87
N GLY A 257 12.20 -3.27 -9.88
CA GLY A 257 13.43 -3.36 -10.65
C GLY A 257 13.33 -4.26 -11.87
N SER A 258 14.22 -4.02 -12.83
CA SER A 258 14.62 -5.01 -13.81
C SER A 258 16.14 -5.10 -13.80
N ILE A 259 16.65 -6.32 -13.70
CA ILE A 259 18.06 -6.61 -13.54
C ILE A 259 18.53 -7.49 -14.69
N THR A 260 19.76 -7.28 -15.15
CA THR A 260 20.43 -8.14 -16.12
C THR A 260 21.76 -8.60 -15.53
N GLY A 261 21.99 -9.92 -15.53
CA GLY A 261 23.29 -10.51 -15.22
C GLY A 261 23.58 -10.83 -13.75
N ALA A 262 22.66 -10.56 -12.81
CA ALA A 262 22.78 -11.05 -11.43
C ALA A 262 22.19 -12.46 -11.31
N VAL A 263 22.79 -13.27 -10.44
CA VAL A 263 22.35 -14.65 -10.15
C VAL A 263 21.69 -14.73 -8.78
N GLU A 264 22.22 -13.99 -7.80
CA GLU A 264 21.65 -13.88 -6.46
C GLU A 264 21.37 -12.40 -6.11
N GLU A 265 20.22 -12.18 -5.50
CA GLU A 265 19.73 -10.88 -5.03
C GLU A 265 19.32 -11.03 -3.56
N THR A 266 19.82 -10.15 -2.70
CA THR A 266 19.33 -9.99 -1.34
C THR A 266 18.73 -8.60 -1.17
N LEU A 267 17.65 -8.53 -0.40
CA LEU A 267 16.92 -7.30 -0.10
C LEU A 267 16.80 -7.15 1.41
N GLU A 268 17.14 -5.97 1.90
CA GLU A 268 16.87 -5.51 3.25
C GLU A 268 16.02 -4.23 3.15
N ALA A 269 14.91 -4.18 3.88
CA ALA A 269 14.06 -3.00 3.96
C ALA A 269 13.82 -2.62 5.42
N GLU A 270 13.84 -1.32 5.68
CA GLU A 270 13.59 -0.75 6.99
C GLU A 270 12.77 0.52 6.85
N VAL A 271 11.66 0.59 7.57
CA VAL A 271 10.80 1.76 7.68
C VAL A 271 10.82 2.23 9.14
N ARG A 272 11.03 3.53 9.34
CA ARG A 272 10.91 4.20 10.63
C ARG A 272 9.90 5.33 10.51
N ILE A 273 8.94 5.36 11.43
CA ILE A 273 7.87 6.35 11.44
C ILE A 273 7.71 6.87 12.86
N SER A 274 7.67 8.18 13.03
CA SER A 274 7.39 8.79 14.33
C SER A 274 6.59 10.08 14.18
N PRO A 275 5.87 10.53 15.22
CA PRO A 275 5.29 11.86 15.24
C PRO A 275 6.38 12.93 15.06
N ALA A 276 6.20 13.84 14.08
CA ALA A 276 7.15 14.93 13.89
C ALA A 276 7.01 15.95 15.03
N ALA A 277 8.13 16.41 15.58
CA ALA A 277 8.13 17.42 16.63
C ALA A 277 7.44 18.71 16.17
N GLN A 278 6.57 19.28 17.00
CA GLN A 278 6.03 20.61 16.76
C GLN A 278 7.17 21.62 16.86
N VAL A 279 7.48 22.31 15.75
CA VAL A 279 8.32 23.51 15.81
C VAL A 279 7.55 24.52 16.67
N GLN A 280 7.97 24.71 17.92
CA GLN A 280 7.51 25.83 18.72
C GLN A 280 7.98 27.10 18.01
N THR A 281 7.08 27.75 17.28
CA THR A 281 7.30 29.12 16.82
C THR A 281 7.36 30.00 18.06
N GLN A 282 8.56 30.22 18.59
CA GLN A 282 8.78 31.30 19.54
C GLN A 282 8.45 32.61 18.82
N GLN A 283 7.26 33.13 19.07
CA GLN A 283 6.96 34.54 18.79
C GLN A 283 7.84 35.36 19.74
N GLN A 284 8.84 36.05 19.17
CA GLN A 284 9.47 37.21 19.78
C GLN A 284 8.65 38.46 19.44
#